data_AF-A0A7S2Z771-F1
#
_entry.id   AF-A0A7S2Z771-F1
#
_cell.length_a   1.000
_cell.length_b   1.000
_cell.length_c   1.000
_cell.angle_alpha   90.00
_cell.angle_beta   90.00
_cell.angle_gamma   90.00
#
_symmetry.space_group_name_H-M   'P 1'
#
loop_
_entity.id
_entity.type
_entity.pdbx_description
1 polymer ?
#
loop_
_entity_poly.entity_id
_entity_poly.type
_entity_poly.pdbx_seq_one_letter_code
_entity_poly.pdbx_strand_id
1 'polypeptide(L)'
;EERRKNNPTFHVSLGLCVLFSTLCLQRRPSSAAAALMQQRIFAERHWTLGTQSRKTPAKIMDAIYEALRETKASWKKIAPYCLKARYVVGGKDNESELKIEIQVYKIKDGLNQIDIQKVMGGVLQYLDLCATLLDKLSAIAA
;
A
#
# COMPACT_ATOMS: atom_id res chain seq x y z
N GLU A 1 -11.81 -39.87 -82.32
CA GLU A 1 -12.52 -38.69 -81.77
C GLU A 1 -11.50 -37.69 -81.24
N GLU A 2 -11.09 -36.64 -81.95
CA GLU A 2 -11.81 -35.43 -82.36
C GLU A 2 -12.03 -34.37 -81.25
N ARG A 3 -11.30 -33.24 -81.43
CA ARG A 3 -11.50 -31.83 -81.04
C ARG A 3 -11.62 -31.42 -79.55
N ARG A 4 -10.70 -30.62 -78.99
CA ARG A 4 -10.34 -29.17 -79.21
C ARG A 4 -11.24 -28.16 -78.47
N LYS A 5 -10.55 -27.23 -77.78
CA LYS A 5 -10.88 -25.83 -77.36
C LYS A 5 -11.40 -25.69 -75.91
N ASN A 6 -10.90 -24.83 -75.01
CA ASN A 6 -9.98 -23.69 -75.09
C ASN A 6 -9.47 -23.30 -73.68
N ASN A 7 -8.23 -22.78 -73.65
CA ASN A 7 -7.54 -22.03 -72.57
C ASN A 7 -8.26 -20.68 -72.27
N PRO A 8 -8.00 -19.92 -71.16
CA PRO A 8 -6.68 -19.41 -70.78
C PRO A 8 -6.27 -19.58 -69.30
N THR A 9 -5.10 -20.15 -69.13
CA THR A 9 -4.01 -19.75 -68.24
C THR A 9 -4.04 -18.27 -67.84
N PHE A 10 -3.99 -18.00 -66.53
CA PHE A 10 -3.08 -16.99 -65.99
C PHE A 10 -2.26 -17.59 -64.85
N HIS A 11 -0.97 -17.63 -65.15
CA HIS A 11 0.13 -18.02 -64.31
C HIS A 11 0.56 -16.79 -63.53
N VAL A 12 0.54 -16.83 -62.20
CA VAL A 12 1.43 -15.96 -61.40
C VAL A 12 2.10 -16.83 -60.34
N SER A 13 3.28 -17.27 -60.73
CA SER A 13 4.53 -17.35 -59.96
C SER A 13 4.49 -17.86 -58.51
N LEU A 14 5.16 -19.00 -58.36
CA LEU A 14 5.93 -19.43 -57.20
C LEU A 14 6.47 -18.30 -56.33
N GLY A 15 6.45 -18.52 -55.01
CA GLY A 15 7.40 -17.85 -54.13
C GLY A 15 7.06 -17.87 -52.65
N LEU A 16 7.65 -18.83 -51.96
CA LEU A 16 8.22 -18.69 -50.61
C LEU A 16 7.30 -18.55 -49.39
N CYS A 17 7.52 -19.52 -48.50
CA CYS A 17 7.82 -19.35 -47.08
C CYS A 17 6.72 -18.76 -46.19
N VAL A 18 6.17 -19.66 -45.36
CA VAL A 18 5.92 -19.50 -43.91
C VAL A 18 6.07 -18.06 -43.38
N LEU A 19 5.05 -17.61 -42.63
CA LEU A 19 5.07 -16.61 -41.55
C LEU A 19 4.01 -15.51 -41.73
N PHE A 20 2.77 -15.78 -41.31
CA PHE A 20 1.89 -14.73 -40.78
C PHE A 20 1.17 -15.24 -39.54
N SER A 21 1.95 -15.43 -38.48
CA SER A 21 1.48 -15.46 -37.08
C SER A 21 2.28 -14.42 -36.32
N THR A 22 1.99 -13.13 -36.51
CA THR A 22 2.54 -12.04 -35.69
C THR A 22 1.86 -10.71 -36.02
N LEU A 23 0.55 -10.59 -35.74
CA LEU A 23 -0.10 -9.30 -35.50
C LEU A 23 -0.66 -9.25 -34.08
N CYS A 24 0.20 -9.63 -33.15
CA CYS A 24 0.19 -9.19 -31.76
C CYS A 24 1.65 -9.00 -31.39
N LEU A 25 2.29 -7.92 -31.89
CA LEU A 25 3.45 -7.36 -31.19
C LEU A 25 2.93 -6.76 -29.88
N GLN A 26 2.55 -7.64 -28.94
CA GLN A 26 2.51 -7.33 -27.53
C GLN A 26 3.95 -6.94 -27.22
N ARG A 27 4.21 -5.64 -27.07
CA ARG A 27 5.52 -5.09 -26.67
C ARG A 27 5.98 -5.86 -25.43
N ARG A 28 6.84 -6.87 -25.61
CA ARG A 28 7.61 -7.44 -24.52
C ARG A 28 8.43 -6.25 -24.00
N PRO A 29 8.24 -5.80 -22.75
CA PRO A 29 9.08 -4.74 -22.23
C PRO A 29 10.53 -5.16 -22.46
N SER A 30 11.36 -4.23 -22.97
CA SER A 30 12.77 -4.53 -23.19
C SER A 30 13.38 -5.07 -21.89
N SER A 31 14.40 -5.92 -21.97
CA SER A 31 15.10 -6.42 -20.77
C SER A 31 15.47 -5.25 -19.84
N ALA A 32 15.81 -4.09 -20.40
CA ALA A 32 16.04 -2.85 -19.66
C ALA A 32 14.76 -2.29 -18.98
N ALA A 33 13.60 -2.26 -19.66
CA ALA A 33 12.33 -1.83 -19.05
C ALA A 33 11.84 -2.81 -17.97
N ALA A 34 12.02 -4.12 -18.19
CA ALA A 34 11.74 -5.14 -17.19
C ALA A 34 12.71 -5.03 -15.99
N ALA A 35 14.00 -4.79 -16.23
CA ALA A 35 15.01 -4.59 -15.20
C ALA A 35 14.73 -3.31 -14.38
N LEU A 36 14.35 -2.20 -15.02
CA LEU A 36 13.94 -0.98 -14.33
C LEU A 36 12.63 -1.19 -13.52
N MET A 37 11.70 -2.00 -14.02
CA MET A 37 10.49 -2.39 -13.29
C MET A 37 10.82 -3.27 -12.08
N GLN A 38 11.79 -4.19 -12.20
CA GLN A 38 12.30 -5.02 -11.11
C GLN A 38 13.05 -4.20 -10.05
N GLN A 39 13.83 -3.19 -10.46
CA GLN A 39 14.50 -2.28 -9.52
C GLN A 39 13.51 -1.51 -8.64
N ARG A 40 12.30 -1.24 -9.14
CA ARG A 40 11.25 -0.55 -8.37
C ARG A 40 10.48 -1.46 -7.41
N ILE A 41 10.58 -2.77 -7.55
CA ILE A 41 9.83 -3.77 -6.76
C ILE A 41 10.72 -4.39 -5.65
N PHE A 42 12.05 -4.28 -5.74
CA PHE A 42 13.00 -4.95 -4.84
C PHE A 42 13.53 -4.14 -3.65
N ALA A 43 12.97 -2.95 -3.37
CA ALA A 43 13.02 -2.50 -1.98
C ALA A 43 12.04 -3.41 -1.22
N GLU A 44 12.54 -4.52 -0.66
CA GLU A 44 11.74 -5.43 0.17
C GLU A 44 10.96 -4.59 1.19
N ARG A 45 9.66 -4.43 0.92
CA ARG A 45 8.73 -3.80 1.85
C ARG A 45 8.49 -4.80 2.97
N HIS A 46 9.36 -4.75 3.97
CA HIS A 46 9.16 -5.46 5.21
C HIS A 46 7.96 -4.81 5.91
N TRP A 47 6.87 -5.55 6.04
CA TRP A 47 5.71 -5.11 6.79
C TRP A 47 6.00 -5.29 8.27
N THR A 48 5.90 -4.22 9.05
CA THR A 48 6.02 -4.25 10.51
C THR A 48 4.72 -3.78 11.12
N LEU A 49 4.41 -4.29 12.32
CA LEU A 49 3.24 -3.87 13.06
C LEU A 49 3.52 -2.48 13.68
N GLY A 50 2.83 -1.45 13.21
CA GLY A 50 2.98 -0.10 13.75
C GLY A 50 4.38 0.48 13.58
N THR A 51 4.94 1.12 14.61
CA THR A 51 6.25 1.81 14.53
C THR A 51 7.12 1.53 15.74
N GLN A 52 8.42 1.34 15.50
CA GLN A 52 9.41 1.07 16.53
C GLN A 52 10.22 2.32 16.88
N SER A 53 10.62 2.45 18.13
CA SER A 53 11.44 3.56 18.65
C SER A 53 12.33 3.08 19.80
N ARG A 54 13.55 3.64 19.92
CA ARG A 54 14.44 3.39 21.09
C ARG A 54 14.24 4.39 22.23
N LYS A 55 13.26 5.29 22.14
CA LYS A 55 13.00 6.31 23.17
C LYS A 55 12.41 5.66 24.42
N THR A 56 12.57 6.31 25.57
CA THR A 56 11.98 5.87 26.84
C THR A 56 10.44 5.80 26.71
N PRO A 57 9.76 4.78 27.29
CA PRO A 57 8.31 4.67 27.21
C PRO A 57 7.55 5.92 27.64
N ALA A 58 8.04 6.64 28.66
CA ALA A 58 7.45 7.91 29.08
C ALA A 58 7.44 8.97 27.96
N LYS A 59 8.55 9.12 27.23
CA LYS A 59 8.64 10.07 26.10
C LYS A 59 7.75 9.68 24.92
N ILE A 60 7.59 8.38 24.69
CA ILE A 60 6.66 7.87 23.67
C ILE A 60 5.22 8.22 24.08
N MET A 61 4.86 7.98 25.34
CA MET A 61 3.53 8.32 25.85
C MET A 61 3.24 9.82 25.78
N ASP A 62 4.20 10.67 26.17
CA ASP A 62 4.08 12.14 26.07
C ASP A 62 3.68 12.55 24.65
N ALA A 63 4.37 12.01 23.65
CA ALA A 63 4.11 12.36 22.27
C ALA A 63 2.83 11.77 21.69
N ILE A 64 2.42 10.60 22.15
CA ILE A 64 1.08 10.09 21.84
C ILE A 64 0.05 11.08 22.38
N TYR A 65 0.19 11.56 23.61
CA TYR A 65 -0.73 12.57 24.15
C TYR A 65 -0.71 13.88 23.36
N GLU A 66 0.45 14.34 22.90
CA GLU A 66 0.54 15.50 21.99
C GLU A 66 -0.22 15.26 20.69
N ALA A 67 0.02 14.12 20.02
CA ALA A 67 -0.64 13.78 18.76
C ALA A 67 -2.17 13.66 18.92
N LEU A 68 -2.63 13.10 20.05
CA LEU A 68 -4.05 13.01 20.37
C LEU A 68 -4.68 14.40 20.60
N ARG A 69 -3.96 15.34 21.22
CA ARG A 69 -4.41 16.73 21.40
C ARG A 69 -4.56 17.45 20.07
N GLU A 70 -3.55 17.35 19.20
CA GLU A 70 -3.59 18.00 17.88
C GLU A 70 -4.72 17.47 17.01
N THR A 71 -5.00 16.18 17.09
CA THR A 71 -6.07 15.53 16.33
C THR A 71 -7.46 15.70 16.96
N LYS A 72 -7.57 16.48 18.05
CA LYS A 72 -8.82 16.75 18.80
C LYS A 72 -9.58 15.47 19.19
N ALA A 73 -8.82 14.40 19.46
CA ALA A 73 -9.39 13.14 19.90
C ALA A 73 -9.93 13.26 21.34
N SER A 74 -10.86 12.39 21.70
CA SER A 74 -11.18 12.15 23.11
C SER A 74 -10.54 10.82 23.52
N TRP A 75 -9.76 10.77 24.61
CA TRP A 75 -9.07 9.55 25.02
C TRP A 75 -9.21 9.24 26.51
N LYS A 76 -9.05 7.96 26.82
CA LYS A 76 -9.01 7.43 28.18
C LYS A 76 -7.79 6.52 28.33
N LYS A 77 -7.03 6.74 29.39
CA LYS A 77 -5.95 5.83 29.80
C LYS A 77 -6.57 4.59 30.45
N ILE A 78 -6.29 3.41 29.88
CA ILE A 78 -6.78 2.13 30.40
C ILE A 78 -5.71 1.50 31.30
N ALA A 79 -4.45 1.59 30.89
CA ALA A 79 -3.29 1.10 31.63
C ALA A 79 -2.10 2.07 31.43
N PRO A 80 -0.96 1.91 32.13
CA PRO A 80 0.20 2.78 31.99
C PRO A 80 0.64 3.06 30.54
N TYR A 81 0.52 2.06 29.65
CA TYR A 81 0.95 2.11 28.25
C TYR A 81 -0.15 1.71 27.25
N CYS A 82 -1.42 1.69 27.71
CA CYS A 82 -2.57 1.35 26.87
C CYS A 82 -3.61 2.47 26.95
N LEU A 83 -4.04 2.95 25.78
CA LEU A 83 -4.98 4.06 25.65
C LEU A 83 -6.11 3.67 24.70
N LYS A 84 -7.31 4.17 24.97
CA LYS A 84 -8.41 4.14 24.00
C LYS A 84 -8.73 5.55 23.59
N ALA A 85 -8.82 5.78 22.28
CA ALA A 85 -9.13 7.07 21.70
C ALA A 85 -10.37 6.96 20.81
N ARG A 86 -11.20 7.99 20.85
CA ARG A 86 -12.39 8.17 20.03
C ARG A 86 -12.22 9.44 19.23
N TYR A 87 -12.42 9.29 17.93
CA TYR A 87 -12.38 10.32 16.92
C TYR A 87 -13.77 10.48 16.33
N VAL A 88 -14.16 11.73 16.21
CA VAL A 88 -15.36 12.11 15.47
C VAL A 88 -14.91 12.53 14.09
N VAL A 89 -15.24 11.71 13.09
CA VAL A 89 -14.97 11.98 11.68
C VAL A 89 -16.26 12.51 11.07
N GLY A 90 -16.42 13.83 11.10
CA GLY A 90 -17.59 14.51 10.53
C GLY A 90 -17.41 14.80 9.05
N GLY A 91 -18.14 14.10 8.18
CA GLY A 91 -18.48 14.62 6.86
C GLY A 91 -19.68 15.56 6.97
N LYS A 92 -19.87 16.48 6.02
CA LYS A 92 -20.96 17.50 6.04
C LYS A 92 -22.36 16.92 6.30
N ASP A 93 -22.58 15.65 6.00
CA ASP A 93 -23.90 15.01 6.09
C ASP A 93 -23.96 13.82 7.06
N ASN A 94 -22.82 13.32 7.58
CA ASN A 94 -22.79 12.18 8.51
C ASN A 94 -21.61 12.26 9.48
N GLU A 95 -21.91 12.33 10.78
CA GLU A 95 -20.94 12.22 11.86
C GLU A 95 -20.59 10.73 12.07
N SER A 96 -19.41 10.32 11.61
CA SER A 96 -18.91 8.96 11.83
C SER A 96 -18.03 8.91 13.08
N GLU A 97 -18.12 7.83 13.85
CA GLU A 97 -17.24 7.60 14.97
C GLU A 97 -16.17 6.55 14.64
N LEU A 98 -14.92 6.87 14.95
CA LEU A 98 -13.78 5.97 14.86
C LEU A 98 -13.20 5.77 16.27
N LYS A 99 -13.14 4.52 16.72
CA LYS A 99 -12.55 4.15 18.00
C LYS A 99 -11.30 3.32 17.74
N ILE A 100 -10.20 3.73 18.34
CA ILE A 100 -8.92 3.04 18.25
C ILE A 100 -8.38 2.73 19.64
N GLU A 101 -7.55 1.71 19.71
CA GLU A 101 -6.76 1.35 20.87
C GLU A 101 -5.28 1.48 20.51
N ILE A 102 -4.52 2.15 21.35
CA ILE A 102 -3.08 2.34 21.17
C ILE A 102 -2.39 1.60 22.32
N GLN A 103 -1.40 0.79 21.97
CA GLN A 103 -0.64 0.01 22.94
C GLN A 103 0.85 0.15 22.66
N VAL A 104 1.64 0.41 23.71
CA VAL A 104 3.09 0.46 23.63
C VAL A 104 3.67 -0.74 24.37
N TYR A 105 4.46 -1.55 23.67
CA TYR A 105 5.14 -2.71 24.23
C TYR A 105 6.64 -2.61 24.03
N LYS A 106 7.38 -3.24 24.95
CA LYS A 106 8.82 -3.36 24.87
C LYS A 106 9.18 -4.62 24.09
N ILE A 107 9.90 -4.48 22.99
CA ILE A 107 10.53 -5.59 22.27
C ILE A 107 11.96 -5.82 22.83
N LYS A 108 12.72 -6.69 22.16
CA LYS A 108 14.14 -6.95 22.41
C LYS A 108 14.99 -5.71 22.10
N ASP A 109 16.20 -5.68 22.66
CA ASP A 109 17.22 -4.65 22.39
C ASP A 109 16.80 -3.22 22.76
N GLY A 110 15.92 -3.08 23.75
CA GLY A 110 15.47 -1.77 24.23
C GLY A 110 14.57 -1.01 23.26
N LEU A 111 14.11 -1.67 22.20
CA LEU A 111 13.12 -1.12 21.28
C LEU A 111 11.74 -1.18 21.92
N ASN A 112 10.99 -0.10 21.76
CA ASN A 112 9.57 -0.04 22.07
C ASN A 112 8.81 0.01 20.75
N GLN A 113 7.68 -0.68 20.69
CA GLN A 113 6.83 -0.74 19.52
C GLN A 113 5.46 -0.20 19.89
N ILE A 114 4.96 0.66 19.02
CA ILE A 114 3.66 1.30 19.13
C ILE A 114 2.75 0.57 18.18
N ASP A 115 1.73 -0.08 18.70
CA ASP A 115 0.65 -0.69 17.92
C ASP A 115 -0.62 0.16 18.03
N ILE A 116 -1.28 0.31 16.89
CA ILE A 116 -2.53 1.02 16.74
C ILE A 116 -3.52 0.00 16.20
N GLN A 117 -4.61 -0.19 16.94
CA GLN A 117 -5.64 -1.16 16.60
C GLN A 117 -6.97 -0.47 16.40
N LYS A 118 -7.67 -0.83 15.32
CA LYS A 118 -9.03 -0.38 15.08
C LYS A 118 -10.00 -1.15 15.97
N VAL A 119 -10.75 -0.44 16.80
CA VAL A 119 -11.83 -1.02 17.62
C VAL A 119 -13.16 -0.93 16.88
N MET A 120 -13.52 0.27 16.40
CA MET A 120 -14.76 0.50 15.61
C MET A 120 -14.53 1.60 14.57
N GLY A 121 -15.27 1.58 13.47
CA GLY A 121 -15.24 2.61 12.43
C GLY A 121 -14.82 2.08 11.05
N GLY A 122 -14.87 2.97 10.06
CA GLY A 122 -14.51 2.69 8.67
C GLY A 122 -13.02 2.38 8.51
N VAL A 123 -12.68 1.41 7.64
CA VAL A 123 -11.28 1.01 7.39
C VAL A 123 -10.49 2.14 6.75
N LEU A 124 -11.05 2.87 5.77
CA LEU A 124 -10.34 3.95 5.10
C LEU A 124 -10.04 5.12 6.05
N GLN A 125 -11.06 5.57 6.79
CA GLN A 125 -10.91 6.62 7.83
C GLN A 125 -9.85 6.23 8.88
N TYR A 126 -9.81 4.96 9.26
CA TYR A 126 -8.79 4.43 10.15
C TYR A 126 -7.38 4.54 9.54
N LEU A 127 -7.21 4.17 8.27
CA LEU A 127 -5.92 4.25 7.59
C LEU A 127 -5.45 5.71 7.44
N ASP A 128 -6.35 6.63 7.10
CA ASP A 128 -6.05 8.07 7.01
C ASP A 128 -5.61 8.65 8.37
N LEU A 129 -6.29 8.23 9.45
CA LEU A 129 -5.91 8.61 10.80
C LEU A 129 -4.54 8.04 11.18
N CYS A 130 -4.27 6.77 10.87
CA CYS A 130 -2.98 6.15 11.14
C CYS A 130 -1.85 6.89 10.43
N ALA A 131 -2.02 7.28 9.16
CA ALA A 131 -1.03 8.09 8.45
C ALA A 131 -0.76 9.41 9.19
N THR A 132 -1.82 10.11 9.58
CA THR A 132 -1.71 11.38 10.33
C THR A 132 -0.99 11.20 11.68
N LEU A 133 -1.35 10.16 12.44
CA LEU A 133 -0.71 9.88 13.73
C LEU A 133 0.76 9.48 13.57
N LEU A 134 1.07 8.65 12.59
CA LEU A 134 2.43 8.21 12.32
C LEU A 134 3.32 9.36 11.85
N ASP A 135 2.80 10.29 11.05
CA ASP A 135 3.54 11.51 10.67
C ASP A 135 3.90 12.35 11.88
N LYS A 136 3.01 12.46 12.87
CA LYS A 136 3.28 13.18 14.13
C LYS A 136 4.27 12.44 15.02
N LEU A 137 4.19 11.10 15.04
CA LEU A 137 5.10 10.26 15.82
C LEU A 137 6.46 10.02 15.14
N SER A 138 6.60 10.39 13.86
CA SER A 138 7.85 10.22 13.09
C SER A 138 9.05 10.90 13.74
N ALA A 139 8.84 12.01 14.47
CA ALA A 139 9.87 12.71 15.22
C ALA A 139 10.53 11.84 16.33
N ILE A 140 9.91 10.73 16.71
CA ILE A 140 10.31 9.86 17.83
C ILE A 140 10.73 8.48 17.34
N ALA A 141 10.30 8.10 16.14
CA ALA A 141 10.71 6.87 15.48
C ALA A 141 12.19 6.87 15.06
N ALA A 142 12.83 8.04 15.00
CA ALA A 142 14.26 8.24 14.70
C ALA A 142 15.19 8.03 15.91
#